data_AF-A0AAP4FHF0-F1
#
_entry.id   AF-A0AAP4FHF0-F1
#
_cell.length_a   1.000
_cell.length_b   1.000
_cell.length_c   1.000
_cell.angle_alpha   90.00
_cell.angle_beta   90.00
_cell.angle_gamma   90.00
#
_symmetry.space_group_name_H-M   'P 1'
#
loop_
_entity.id
_entity.type
_entity.pdbx_description
1 polymer ?
#
loop_
_entity_poly.entity_id
_entity_poly.type
_entity_poly.pdbx_seq_one_letter_code
_entity_poly.pdbx_strand_id
1 'polypeptide(L)' 'FQPTRGLDVGAIEYIHEQLLKQREAGKAVLLVSYELDEILKLSDRIAVIHNGQISGTVLPADTNERELGLLMTGAVR' A
#
# COMPACT_ATOMS: atom_id res chain seq x y z
N PHE A 1 3.53 -0.44 11.36
CA PHE A 1 3.65 1.02 11.57
C PHE A 1 3.23 1.67 10.26
N GLN A 2 2.23 2.56 10.28
CA GLN A 2 1.77 3.27 9.08
C GLN A 2 2.31 4.71 9.12
N PRO A 3 3.03 5.17 8.07
CA PRO A 3 3.84 6.39 8.14
C PRO A 3 3.04 7.69 8.18
N THR A 4 1.77 7.67 7.78
CA THR A 4 0.92 8.86 7.56
C THR A 4 -0.16 9.07 8.61
N ARG A 5 -0.27 8.19 9.61
CA ARG A 5 -1.32 8.25 10.63
C ARG A 5 -1.18 9.50 11.52
N GLY A 6 -2.26 10.28 11.64
CA GLY A 6 -2.35 11.42 12.56
C GLY A 6 -1.72 12.71 12.04
N LEU A 7 -1.34 12.74 10.76
CA LEU A 7 -0.82 13.92 10.08
C LEU A 7 -1.96 14.67 9.38
N ASP A 8 -1.77 15.97 9.15
CA ASP A 8 -2.64 16.75 8.28
C ASP A 8 -2.43 16.38 6.80
N VAL A 9 -3.37 16.79 5.95
CA VAL A 9 -3.38 16.44 4.53
C VAL A 9 -2.10 16.89 3.81
N GLY A 10 -1.59 18.09 4.11
CA GLY A 10 -0.38 18.61 3.46
C GLY A 10 0.87 17.82 3.85
N ALA A 11 0.98 17.42 5.12
CA ALA A 11 2.07 16.55 5.58
C ALA A 11 2.00 15.14 4.95
N ILE A 12 0.79 14.60 4.74
CA ILE A 12 0.60 13.31 4.07
C ILE A 12 1.08 13.39 2.61
N GLU A 13 0.62 14.40 1.87
CA GLU A 13 1.03 14.62 0.48
C GLU A 13 2.55 14.77 0.35
N TYR A 14 3.17 15.53 1.27
CA TYR A 14 4.62 15.67 1.32
C TYR A 14 5.33 14.31 1.49
N ILE A 15 4.87 13.46 2.42
CA ILE A 15 5.47 12.13 2.63
C ILE A 15 5.32 11.26 1.38
N HIS A 16 4.13 11.26 0.76
CA HIS A 16 3.87 10.51 -0.48
C HIS A 16 4.85 10.91 -1.58
N GLU A 17 5.05 12.22 -1.80
CA GLU A 17 6.04 12.71 -2.75
C GLU A 17 7.46 12.25 -2.43
N GLN A 18 7.87 12.26 -1.16
CA GLN A 18 9.21 11.81 -0.77
C GLN A 18 9.40 10.32 -1.06
N LEU A 19 8.39 9.48 -0.80
CA LEU A 19 8.44 8.05 -1.10
C LEU A 19 8.62 7.80 -2.60
N LEU A 20 7.85 8.52 -3.44
CA LEU A 20 7.97 8.43 -4.90
C LEU A 20 9.37 8.87 -5.37
N LYS A 21 9.90 9.98 -4.83
CA LYS A 21 11.27 10.45 -5.14
C LYS A 21 12.33 9.43 -4.76
N GLN A 22 12.19 8.74 -3.62
CA GLN A 22 13.14 7.68 -3.24
C GLN A 22 13.06 6.48 -4.20
N ARG A 23 11.86 6.08 -4.61
CA ARG A 23 11.64 5.03 -5.62
C ARG A 23 12.30 5.42 -6.96
N GLU A 24 12.06 6.64 -7.44
CA GLU A 24 12.65 7.16 -8.69
C GLU A 24 14.18 7.23 -8.63
N ALA A 25 14.74 7.48 -7.45
CA ALA A 25 16.17 7.39 -7.19
C ALA A 25 16.72 5.94 -7.14
N GLY A 26 15.90 4.94 -7.49
CA GLY A 26 16.27 3.53 -7.55
C GLY A 26 16.32 2.83 -6.19
N LYS A 27 15.76 3.43 -5.13
CA LYS A 27 15.74 2.83 -3.80
C LYS A 27 14.52 1.94 -3.62
N ALA A 28 14.70 0.80 -2.96
CA ALA A 28 13.60 -0.04 -2.53
C ALA A 28 12.86 0.60 -1.34
N VAL A 29 11.53 0.64 -1.42
CA VAL A 29 10.64 1.14 -0.36
C VAL A 29 9.72 -0.01 0.08
N LEU A 30 9.73 -0.33 1.36
CA LEU A 30 8.72 -1.20 1.97
C LEU A 30 7.68 -0.32 2.67
N LEU A 31 6.52 -0.17 2.04
CA LEU A 31 5.39 0.56 2.60
C LEU A 31 4.43 -0.41 3.28
N VAL A 32 4.05 -0.11 4.53
CA VAL A 32 3.02 -0.85 5.27
C VAL A 32 1.92 0.13 5.67
N SER A 33 0.73 -0.08 5.12
CA SER A 33 -0.43 0.78 5.34
C SER A 33 -1.72 -0.04 5.27
N TYR A 34 -2.77 0.43 5.93
CA TYR A 34 -4.13 -0.08 5.77
C TYR A 34 -5.03 0.89 4.98
N GLU A 35 -4.50 2.04 4.56
CA GLU A 35 -5.20 2.99 3.68
C GLU A 35 -5.03 2.53 2.23
N LEU A 36 -6.12 2.04 1.64
CA LEU A 36 -6.06 1.38 0.33
C LEU A 36 -5.70 2.35 -0.80
N ASP A 37 -6.21 3.58 -0.75
CA ASP A 37 -5.88 4.63 -1.72
C ASP A 37 -4.37 4.94 -1.75
N GLU A 38 -3.72 5.01 -0.58
CA GLU A 38 -2.26 5.19 -0.47
C GLU A 38 -1.51 4.00 -1.09
N ILE A 39 -1.93 2.77 -0.75
CA ILE A 39 -1.31 1.55 -1.26
C ILE A 39 -1.42 1.46 -2.78
N LEU A 40 -2.60 1.76 -3.34
CA LEU A 40 -2.85 1.72 -4.78
C LEU A 40 -2.05 2.78 -5.54
N LYS A 41 -1.87 3.97 -4.96
CA LYS A 41 -1.14 5.07 -5.60
C LYS A 41 0.38 4.91 -5.56
N LEU A 42 0.92 4.39 -4.47
CA LEU A 42 2.38 4.45 -4.20
C LEU A 42 3.12 3.15 -4.49
N SER A 43 2.43 2.02 -4.51
CA SER A 43 3.09 0.70 -4.61
C SER A 43 3.29 0.30 -6.06
N ASP A 44 4.41 -0.36 -6.37
CA ASP A 44 4.59 -1.04 -7.65
C ASP A 44 3.99 -2.47 -7.62
N ARG A 45 3.93 -3.07 -6.42
CA ARG A 45 3.35 -4.38 -6.15
C ARG A 45 2.80 -4.42 -4.72
N ILE A 46 1.66 -5.08 -4.54
CA ILE A 46 0.95 -5.13 -3.26
C ILE A 46 0.90 -6.57 -2.79
N ALA A 47 1.39 -6.84 -1.58
CA ALA A 47 1.20 -8.11 -0.89
C ALA A 47 0.22 -7.92 0.27
N VAL A 48 -0.82 -8.74 0.32
CA VAL A 48 -1.85 -8.67 1.36
C VAL A 48 -1.56 -9.75 2.40
N ILE A 49 -1.57 -9.36 3.67
CA ILE A 49 -1.35 -10.28 4.80
C ILE A 49 -2.67 -10.46 5.55
N HIS A 50 -3.04 -11.71 5.79
CA HIS A 50 -4.17 -12.10 6.64
C HIS A 50 -3.75 -13.27 7.53
N ASN A 51 -4.01 -13.18 8.84
CA ASN A 51 -3.62 -14.20 9.84
C ASN A 51 -2.14 -14.63 9.76
N GLY A 52 -1.24 -13.68 9.54
CA GLY A 52 0.21 -13.92 9.49
C GLY A 52 0.70 -14.60 8.21
N GLN A 53 -0.17 -14.81 7.22
CA GLN A 53 0.19 -15.37 5.92
C GLN A 53 -0.11 -14.38 4.79
N ILE A 54 0.64 -14.49 3.70
CA ILE A 54 0.34 -13.72 2.48
C ILE A 54 -0.88 -14.37 1.83
N SER A 55 -2.00 -13.64 1.82
CA SER A 55 -3.25 -14.09 1.18
C SER A 55 -3.27 -13.82 -0.32
N GLY A 56 -2.45 -12.88 -0.80
CA GLY A 56 -2.32 -12.61 -2.22
C GLY A 56 -1.22 -11.61 -2.54
N THR A 57 -0.77 -11.60 -3.79
CA THR A 57 0.11 -10.57 -4.34
C THR A 57 -0.46 -10.12 -5.68
N VAL A 58 -0.67 -8.81 -5.82
CA VAL A 58 -1.31 -8.20 -6.99
C VAL A 58 -0.51 -7.00 -7.48
N LEU A 59 -0.72 -6.66 -8.75
CA LEU A 59 -0.28 -5.38 -9.30
C LEU A 59 -1.39 -4.34 -9.07
N PRO A 60 -1.04 -3.09 -8.71
CA PRO A 60 -2.03 -2.03 -8.53
C PRO A 60 -2.91 -1.79 -9.76
N ALA A 61 -2.34 -2.00 -10.96
CA ALA A 61 -3.06 -1.84 -12.23
C ALA A 61 -4.14 -2.91 -12.47
N ASP A 62 -4.03 -4.06 -11.79
CA ASP A 62 -4.90 -5.23 -11.99
C ASP A 62 -5.84 -5.46 -10.79
N THR A 63 -5.92 -4.50 -9.87
CA THR A 63 -6.72 -4.62 -8.64
C THR A 63 -7.48 -3.34 -8.32
N ASN A 64 -8.44 -3.44 -7.41
CA ASN A 64 -9.10 -2.28 -6.79
C ASN A 64 -9.28 -2.47 -5.28
N GLU A 65 -9.79 -1.45 -4.59
CA GLU A 65 -10.01 -1.48 -3.13
C GLU A 65 -10.88 -2.66 -2.68
N ARG A 66 -11.90 -3.03 -3.47
CA ARG A 66 -12.80 -4.13 -3.13
C ARG A 66 -12.07 -5.47 -3.16
N GLU A 67 -11.27 -5.73 -4.20
CA GLU A 67 -10.49 -6.96 -4.32
C GLU A 67 -9.41 -7.05 -3.25
N LEU A 68 -8.73 -5.95 -2.93
CA LEU A 68 -7.81 -5.88 -1.80
C LEU A 68 -8.53 -6.19 -0.48
N GLY A 69 -9.72 -5.60 -0.26
CA GLY A 69 -10.55 -5.89 0.92
C GLY A 69 -10.94 -7.38 1.03
N LEU A 70 -11.26 -8.04 -0.10
CA LEU A 70 -11.53 -9.47 -0.12
C LEU A 70 -10.29 -10.31 0.26
N LEU A 71 -9.10 -9.93 -0.24
CA LEU A 71 -7.84 -10.57 0.15
C LEU A 71 -7.51 -10.35 1.63
N MET A 72 -7.84 -9.18 2.18
CA MET A 72 -7.59 -8.83 3.59
C MET A 72 -8.47 -9.61 4.56
N THR A 73 -9.66 -10.03 4.14
CA THR A 73 -10.57 -10.86 4.96
C THR A 73 -10.31 -12.37 4.82
N GLY A 74 -9.44 -12.77 3.90
CA GLY A 74 -9.23 -14.18 3.56
C GLY A 74 -10.40 -14.82 2.81
N ALA A 75 -11.28 -14.02 2.20
CA ALA A 75 -12.45 -14.48 1.45
C ALA A 75 -12.08 -15.08 0.08
N VAL A 76 -10.90 -14.76 -0.45
CA VAL A 76 -10.34 -15.36 -1.66
C VAL A 76 -9.39 -16.47 -1.23
N ARG A 77 -9.66 -17.70 -1.65
CA ARG A 77 -8.83 -18.88 -1.36
C ARG A 77 -8.47 -19.60 -2.65
#